data_AF-A0A2V6JT59-F1
#
_entry.id   AF-A0A2V6JT59-F1
#
_cell.length_a   1.000
_cell.length_b   1.000
_cell.length_c   1.000
_cell.angle_alpha   90.00
_cell.angle_beta   90.00
_cell.angle_gamma   90.00
#
_symmetry.space_group_name_H-M   'P 1'
#
loop_
_entity.id
_entity.type
_entity.pdbx_description
1 polymer ?
#
loop_
_entity_poly.entity_id
_entity_poly.type
_entity_poly.pdbx_seq_one_letter_code
_entity_poly.pdbx_strand_id
1 'polypeptide(L)'
;MISLQKRFLFVHIPKTAGNSIQSALRDYSEDQFVALRKEQDGIERFGLRNPKYNVKKHSTLREYHDALGDEQFRNLYKFTCVRNPWDRMVSY
;
A
#
# COMPACT_ATOMS: atom_id res chain seq x y z
N MET A 1 -0.72 0.75 -2.32
CA MET A 1 -0.04 1.96 -2.77
C MET A 1 -0.12 2.02 -4.28
N ILE A 2 -0.48 3.15 -4.85
CA ILE A 2 -0.79 3.28 -6.28
C ILE A 2 -0.04 4.45 -6.94
N SER A 3 0.36 4.23 -8.18
CA SER A 3 0.82 5.27 -9.09
C SER A 3 0.23 5.01 -10.47
N LEU A 4 -0.61 5.91 -10.96
CA LEU A 4 -1.15 5.82 -12.32
C LEU A 4 -0.09 6.28 -13.32
N GLN A 5 0.70 7.30 -12.97
CA GLN A 5 1.79 7.79 -13.82
C GLN A 5 2.85 6.72 -14.12
N LYS A 6 3.26 5.95 -13.09
CA LYS A 6 4.23 4.84 -13.24
C LYS A 6 3.57 3.48 -13.47
N ARG A 7 2.24 3.45 -13.51
CA ARG A 7 1.38 2.28 -13.75
C ARG A 7 1.67 1.10 -12.82
N PHE A 8 1.74 1.34 -11.51
CA PHE A 8 1.93 0.26 -10.55
C PHE A 8 0.92 0.27 -9.40
N LEU A 9 0.67 -0.91 -8.86
CA LEU A 9 -0.13 -1.17 -7.68
C LEU A 9 0.63 -2.10 -6.72
N PHE A 10 1.09 -1.56 -5.60
CA PHE A 10 1.66 -2.34 -4.51
C PHE A 10 0.60 -2.68 -3.46
N VAL A 11 0.30 -3.96 -3.28
CA VAL A 11 -0.64 -4.42 -2.24
C VAL A 11 0.13 -4.73 -0.97
N HIS A 12 -0.12 -3.97 0.10
CA HIS A 12 0.62 -4.09 1.35
C HIS A 12 -0.02 -5.11 2.29
N ILE A 13 0.56 -6.31 2.37
CA ILE A 13 0.19 -7.32 3.37
C ILE A 13 0.89 -7.00 4.71
N PRO A 14 0.20 -7.06 5.88
CA PRO A 14 0.84 -6.81 7.16
C PRO A 14 2.08 -7.70 7.40
N LYS A 15 3.14 -7.09 7.95
CA LYS A 15 4.36 -7.77 8.44
C LYS A 15 5.19 -8.49 7.36
N THR A 16 5.14 -7.99 6.13
CA THR A 16 5.93 -8.52 5.00
C THR A 16 6.91 -7.48 4.44
N ALA A 17 7.53 -6.68 5.31
CA ALA A 17 8.42 -5.57 4.95
C ALA A 17 7.77 -4.49 4.04
N GLY A 18 6.44 -4.38 4.03
CA GLY A 18 5.75 -3.44 3.16
C GLY A 18 5.97 -1.96 3.50
N ASN A 19 6.32 -1.62 4.75
CA ASN A 19 6.76 -0.25 5.09
C ASN A 19 8.03 0.15 4.32
N SER A 20 9.01 -0.74 4.21
CA SER A 20 10.26 -0.48 3.49
C SER A 20 10.00 -0.23 2.01
N ILE A 21 9.13 -1.05 1.39
CA ILE A 21 8.71 -0.87 0.00
C ILE A 21 7.95 0.45 -0.18
N GLN A 22 7.03 0.78 0.72
CA GLN A 22 6.30 2.05 0.66
C GLN A 22 7.24 3.25 0.78
N SER A 23 8.22 3.20 1.68
CA SER A 23 9.21 4.27 1.84
C SER A 23 10.04 4.46 0.57
N ALA A 24 10.54 3.37 -0.03
CA ALA A 24 11.31 3.42 -1.28
C ALA A 24 10.49 3.91 -2.49
N LEU A 25 9.18 3.69 -2.50
CA LEU A 25 8.28 4.08 -3.59
C LEU A 25 7.51 5.38 -3.32
N ARG A 26 7.80 6.07 -2.21
CA ARG A 26 7.08 7.27 -1.76
C ARG A 26 7.02 8.33 -2.86
N ASP A 27 8.14 8.64 -3.49
CA ASP A 27 8.25 9.74 -4.46
C ASP A 27 7.61 9.43 -5.82
N TYR A 28 7.27 8.15 -6.05
CA TYR A 28 6.64 7.70 -7.29
C TYR A 28 5.12 7.47 -7.13
N SER A 29 4.62 7.54 -5.91
CA SER A 29 3.24 7.23 -5.55
C SER A 29 2.38 8.49 -5.47
N GLU A 30 1.12 8.38 -5.89
CA GLU A 30 0.11 9.44 -5.74
C GLU A 30 -0.51 9.43 -4.32
N ASP A 31 -0.25 8.38 -3.55
CA ASP A 31 -0.70 8.28 -2.16
C ASP A 31 0.08 9.21 -1.23
N GLN A 32 -0.65 9.78 -0.27
CA GLN A 32 -0.09 10.59 0.79
C GLN A 32 0.12 9.76 2.04
N PHE A 33 1.26 10.00 2.69
CA PHE A 33 1.59 9.43 4.00
C PHE A 33 0.89 10.29 5.05
N VAL A 34 0.13 9.66 5.94
CA VAL A 34 -0.65 10.37 6.96
C VAL A 34 -0.34 9.80 8.33
N ALA A 35 0.00 10.64 9.30
CA ALA A 35 0.05 10.24 10.71
C ALA A 35 -1.38 10.28 11.28
N LEU A 36 -2.07 9.14 11.25
CA LEU A 36 -3.48 9.01 11.66
C LEU A 36 -3.66 8.72 13.16
N ARG A 37 -2.59 8.37 13.87
CA ARG A 37 -2.63 8.02 15.30
C ARG A 37 -1.49 8.69 16.06
N LYS A 38 -1.64 8.89 17.38
CA LYS A 38 -0.59 9.48 18.23
C LYS A 38 0.71 8.67 18.25
N GLU A 39 0.62 7.37 18.00
CA GLU A 39 1.78 6.46 17.97
C GLU A 39 2.45 6.37 16.59
N GLN A 40 1.96 7.15 15.61
CA GLN A 40 2.52 7.23 14.26
C GLN A 40 3.48 8.41 14.18
N ASP A 41 4.77 8.10 14.06
CA ASP A 41 5.85 9.08 13.91
C ASP A 41 5.94 9.67 12.50
N GLY A 42 5.16 9.16 11.53
CA GLY A 42 5.18 9.62 10.14
C GLY A 42 6.41 9.16 9.35
N ILE A 43 7.36 8.48 10.01
CA ILE A 43 8.64 8.06 9.45
C ILE A 43 8.64 6.52 9.30
N GLU A 44 8.52 5.80 10.42
CA GLU A 44 8.49 4.33 10.47
C GLU A 44 7.05 3.80 10.57
N ARG A 45 6.19 4.55 11.24
CA ARG A 45 4.78 4.27 11.49
C ARG A 45 3.94 5.36 10.87
N PHE A 46 3.45 5.10 9.66
CA PHE A 46 2.54 5.98 8.94
C PHE A 46 1.34 5.21 8.37
N GLY A 47 0.23 5.92 8.24
CA GLY A 47 -0.91 5.54 7.43
C GLY A 47 -0.68 5.89 5.96
N LEU A 48 -1.50 5.29 5.09
CA LEU A 48 -1.54 5.57 3.66
C LEU A 48 -2.95 6.06 3.34
N ARG A 49 -3.05 7.19 2.64
CA ARG A 49 -4.32 7.73 2.16
C ARG A 49 -4.16 8.20 0.72
N ASN A 50 -5.08 7.78 -0.13
CA ASN A 50 -5.18 8.35 -1.47
C ASN A 50 -6.26 9.46 -1.47
N PRO A 51 -6.00 10.64 -2.05
CA PRO A 51 -7.00 11.70 -2.15
C PRO A 51 -8.11 11.41 -3.18
N LYS A 52 -7.81 10.59 -4.20
CA LYS A 52 -8.70 10.27 -5.32
C LYS A 52 -9.50 8.99 -5.11
N TYR A 53 -8.92 8.02 -4.40
CA TYR A 53 -9.51 6.71 -4.16
C TYR A 53 -9.67 6.46 -2.66
N ASN A 54 -10.78 5.85 -2.22
CA ASN A 54 -10.99 5.52 -0.81
C ASN A 54 -10.24 4.25 -0.39
N VAL A 55 -8.93 4.23 -0.61
CA VAL A 55 -8.04 3.11 -0.29
C VAL A 55 -7.17 3.46 0.90
N LYS A 56 -6.93 2.47 1.75
CA LYS A 56 -6.15 2.60 2.99
C LYS A 56 -4.95 1.67 2.96
N LYS A 57 -4.08 1.81 3.97
CA LYS A 57 -3.04 0.83 4.23
C LYS A 57 -3.68 -0.54 4.49
N HIS A 58 -3.09 -1.59 3.92
CA HIS A 58 -3.61 -2.97 3.98
C HIS A 58 -4.93 -3.23 3.26
N SER A 59 -5.38 -2.30 2.39
CA SER A 59 -6.51 -2.58 1.51
C SER A 59 -6.26 -3.81 0.65
N THR A 60 -7.32 -4.60 0.46
CA THR A 60 -7.27 -5.84 -0.31
C THR A 60 -7.20 -5.53 -1.81
N LEU A 61 -6.79 -6.52 -2.62
CA LEU A 61 -6.78 -6.37 -4.06
C LEU A 61 -8.18 -6.08 -4.63
N ARG A 62 -9.24 -6.63 -4.02
CA ARG A 62 -10.62 -6.37 -4.42
C ARG A 62 -11.01 -4.92 -4.16
N GLU A 63 -10.67 -4.36 -3.00
CA GLU A 63 -10.95 -2.95 -2.72
C GLU A 63 -10.24 -2.00 -3.71
N TYR A 64 -9.02 -2.35 -4.14
CA TYR A 64 -8.34 -1.62 -5.20
C TYR A 64 -9.04 -1.74 -6.55
N HIS A 65 -9.53 -2.93 -6.89
CA HIS A 65 -10.30 -3.16 -8.11
C HIS A 65 -11.56 -2.31 -8.12
N ASP A 66 -12.34 -2.35 -7.03
CA ASP A 66 -13.59 -1.62 -6.89
C ASP A 66 -13.39 -0.10 -6.92
N ALA A 67 -12.25 0.39 -6.41
CA ALA A 67 -11.91 1.82 -6.44
C ALA A 67 -11.44 2.31 -7.82
N LEU A 68 -10.73 1.49 -8.59
CA LEU A 68 -10.10 1.89 -9.86
C LEU A 68 -10.94 1.60 -11.10
N GLY A 69 -11.81 0.60 -11.01
CA GLY A 69 -12.52 0.02 -12.15
C GLY A 69 -11.63 -0.86 -13.03
N ASP A 70 -12.27 -1.68 -13.86
CA ASP A 70 -11.63 -2.75 -14.66
C ASP A 70 -10.52 -2.28 -15.58
N GLU A 71 -10.69 -1.14 -16.25
CA GLU A 71 -9.75 -0.67 -17.27
C GLU A 71 -8.43 -0.21 -16.63
N GLN A 72 -8.51 0.72 -15.67
CA GLN A 72 -7.33 1.19 -14.94
C GLN A 72 -6.67 0.04 -14.19
N PHE A 73 -7.45 -0.80 -13.49
CA PHE A 73 -6.90 -1.91 -12.74
C PHE A 73 -6.13 -2.89 -13.63
N ARG A 74 -6.61 -3.22 -14.83
CA ARG A 74 -5.90 -4.11 -15.76
C ARG A 74 -4.58 -3.54 -16.27
N ASN A 75 -4.49 -2.22 -16.41
CA ASN A 75 -3.31 -1.53 -16.94
C ASN A 75 -2.18 -1.33 -15.91
N LEU A 76 -2.38 -1.67 -14.64
CA LEU A 76 -1.37 -1.53 -13.59
C LEU A 76 -0.56 -2.81 -13.40
N TYR A 77 0.76 -2.66 -13.26
CA TYR A 77 1.65 -3.70 -12.76
C TYR A 77 1.43 -3.93 -11.27
N LYS A 78 1.01 -5.14 -10.89
CA LYS A 78 0.61 -5.49 -9.53
C LYS A 78 1.66 -6.35 -8.87
N PHE A 79 2.06 -5.98 -7.66
CA PHE A 79 3.02 -6.75 -6.90
C PHE A 79 2.76 -6.65 -5.41
N THR A 80 3.30 -7.61 -4.68
CA THR A 80 3.24 -7.68 -3.22
C THR A 80 4.48 -8.40 -2.70
N CYS A 81 4.73 -8.28 -1.40
CA CYS A 81 5.73 -9.08 -0.71
C CYS A 81 5.03 -10.01 0.27
N VAL A 82 5.45 -11.27 0.29
CA VAL A 82 4.96 -12.30 1.20
C VAL A 82 6.08 -12.74 2.13
N ARG A 83 5.70 -13.33 3.27
CA ARG A 83 6.61 -13.88 4.26
C ARG A 83 6.13 -15.28 4.64
N ASN A 84 7.04 -16.13 5.11
CA ASN A 84 6.67 -17.40 5.74
C ASN A 84 5.51 -17.18 6.74
N PRO A 85 4.43 -17.99 6.71
CA PRO A 85 3.27 -17.79 7.56
C PRO A 85 3.58 -17.74 9.06
N TRP A 86 4.49 -18.60 9.53
CA TRP A 86 4.89 -18.68 10.93
C TRP A 86 5.68 -17.45 11.36
N ASP A 87 6.67 -17.05 10.57
CA ASP A 87 7.44 -15.83 10.84
C ASP A 87 6.56 -14.58 10.81
N ARG A 88 5.55 -14.55 9.92
CA ARG A 88 4.58 -13.45 9.85
C ARG A 88 3.73 -13.39 11.12
N MET A 89 3.29 -14.54 11.64
CA MET A 89 2.50 -14.64 12.87
C MET A 89 3.30 -14.16 14.08
N VAL A 90 4.55 -14.62 14.25
CA VAL A 90 5.42 -14.21 15.36
C VAL A 90 5.75 -12.71 15.29
N SER A 91 5.87 -12.16 14.08
CA SER A 91 6.23 -10.77 13.89
C SER A 91 5.11 -9.78 14.22
N TYR A 92 3.84 -10.20 14.21
CA TYR A 92 2.65 -9.34 14.20
C TYR A 92 2.55 -8.43 15.42
#